data_AF-A0A354ZHD6-F1
#
_entry.id   AF-A0A354ZHD6-F1
#
_cell.length_a   1.000
_cell.length_b   1.000
_cell.length_c   1.000
_cell.angle_alpha   90.00
_cell.angle_beta   90.00
_cell.angle_gamma   90.00
#
_symmetry.space_group_name_H-M   'P 1'
#
loop_
_entity.id
_entity.type
_entity.pdbx_description
1 polymer ?
#
loop_
_entity_poly.entity_id
_entity_poly.type
_entity_poly.pdbx_seq_one_letter_code
_entity_poly.pdbx_strand_id
1 'polypeptide(L)'
;MLRCPKQRGGRRQMGQSWFPGHMAKAVAEIRQSMKLIDVVIEILDARAPRATSNSHLDEALGSKPRVLVLNKSDLADARATEAWLDALGTASAGVVQANCQRGMGVKEAISLAEKAARFTGQEGDRERCRRRFRTVVVGIPNVGKSSFINRAARRSGAKTGDRPGVTRAKQWIVVSPEMEMLDTPGIMPPRVDDPAVWFALASLGCI
;
A
#
# COMPACT_ATOMS: atom_id res chain seq x y z
N MET A 1 10.80 -1.60 -63.15
CA MET A 1 9.69 -1.38 -62.19
C MET A 1 9.58 -2.58 -61.28
N LEU A 2 9.04 -2.38 -60.07
CA LEU A 2 8.77 -3.33 -58.96
C LEU A 2 9.80 -3.31 -57.82
N ARG A 3 9.67 -2.26 -56.98
CA ARG A 3 10.19 -2.21 -55.62
C ARG A 3 9.26 -3.02 -54.71
N CYS A 4 9.83 -3.97 -53.97
CA CYS A 4 9.19 -4.70 -52.88
C CYS A 4 8.86 -3.73 -51.72
N PRO A 5 7.63 -3.71 -51.17
CA PRO A 5 7.29 -2.81 -50.07
C PRO A 5 7.85 -3.34 -48.74
N LYS A 6 8.64 -2.51 -48.06
CA LYS A 6 9.12 -2.74 -46.69
C LYS A 6 7.94 -2.96 -45.75
N GLN A 7 7.84 -4.16 -45.17
CA GLN A 7 6.95 -4.42 -44.04
C GLN A 7 7.41 -3.58 -42.83
N ARG A 8 6.64 -2.54 -42.49
CA ARG A 8 6.76 -1.85 -41.20
C ARG A 8 6.09 -2.73 -40.14
N GLY A 9 6.88 -3.54 -39.46
CA GLY A 9 6.47 -4.26 -38.25
C GLY A 9 6.30 -3.31 -37.07
N GLY A 10 5.17 -2.60 -37.01
CA GLY A 10 4.77 -1.87 -35.82
C GLY A 10 4.16 -2.83 -34.80
N ARG A 11 4.92 -3.28 -33.81
CA ARG A 11 4.34 -3.86 -32.58
C ARG A 11 3.53 -2.76 -31.90
N ARG A 12 2.20 -2.78 -32.03
CA ARG A 12 1.31 -2.02 -31.14
C ARG A 12 1.51 -2.58 -29.73
N GLN A 13 2.27 -1.88 -28.90
CA GLN A 13 2.37 -2.17 -27.48
C GLN A 13 0.99 -1.94 -26.86
N MET A 14 0.33 -3.02 -26.46
CA MET A 14 -0.96 -3.01 -25.76
C MET A 14 -0.76 -2.69 -24.28
N GLY A 15 -0.07 -1.58 -23.96
CA GLY A 15 -0.01 -1.03 -22.62
C GLY A 15 -1.18 -0.07 -22.45
N GLN A 16 -2.31 -0.51 -21.88
CA GLN A 16 -3.38 0.42 -21.52
C GLN A 16 -2.90 1.26 -20.33
N SER A 17 -2.64 2.54 -20.59
CA SER A 17 -2.31 3.52 -19.56
C SER A 17 -3.59 3.98 -18.87
N TRP A 18 -4.08 3.20 -17.91
CA TRP A 18 -5.17 3.62 -17.04
C TRP A 18 -4.60 4.39 -15.84
N PHE A 19 -4.14 5.62 -16.08
CA PHE A 19 -3.69 6.52 -15.00
C PHE A 19 -4.45 7.84 -15.04
N PRO A 20 -5.66 7.88 -14.47
CA PRO A 20 -6.43 9.11 -14.37
C PRO A 20 -5.64 10.22 -13.67
N GLY A 21 -5.88 11.48 -14.06
CA GLY A 21 -5.23 12.64 -13.42
C GLY A 21 -5.45 12.73 -11.90
N HIS A 22 -6.53 12.15 -11.37
CA HIS A 22 -6.75 12.04 -9.93
C HIS A 22 -5.73 11.13 -9.22
N MET A 23 -5.19 10.11 -9.89
CA MET A 23 -4.16 9.23 -9.33
C MET A 23 -2.79 9.91 -9.30
N ALA A 24 -2.45 10.69 -10.33
CA ALA A 24 -1.25 11.52 -10.34
C ALA A 24 -1.27 12.53 -9.18
N LYS A 25 -2.44 13.15 -8.95
CA LYS A 25 -2.66 14.03 -7.80
C LYS A 25 -2.49 13.28 -6.46
N ALA A 26 -3.03 12.07 -6.33
CA ALA A 26 -2.85 11.25 -5.14
C ALA A 26 -1.37 10.92 -4.87
N VAL A 27 -0.59 10.56 -5.88
CA VAL A 27 0.86 10.33 -5.75
C VAL A 27 1.58 11.58 -5.29
N ALA A 28 1.30 12.74 -5.91
CA ALA A 28 1.89 14.01 -5.51
C ALA A 28 1.53 14.38 -4.06
N GLU A 29 0.28 14.12 -3.67
CA GLU A 29 -0.23 14.33 -2.32
C GLU A 29 0.45 13.43 -1.29
N ILE A 30 0.70 12.16 -1.61
CA ILE A 30 1.48 11.26 -0.75
C ILE A 30 2.90 11.80 -0.61
N ARG A 31 3.56 12.15 -1.73
CA ARG A 31 4.94 12.66 -1.73
C ARG A 31 5.10 13.88 -0.83
N GLN A 32 4.13 14.80 -0.84
CA GLN A 32 4.14 15.96 0.07
C GLN A 32 3.99 15.53 1.54
N SER A 33 3.10 14.59 1.82
CA SER A 33 2.87 14.06 3.16
C SER A 33 4.05 13.23 3.69
N MET A 34 4.87 12.63 2.83
CA MET A 34 5.99 11.75 3.23
C MET A 34 7.03 12.40 4.14
N LYS A 35 7.17 13.73 4.11
CA LYS A 35 8.04 14.47 5.06
C LYS A 35 7.59 14.30 6.52
N LEU A 36 6.29 14.11 6.72
CA LEU A 36 5.69 13.94 8.04
C LEU A 36 5.60 12.46 8.45
N ILE A 37 5.77 11.53 7.51
CA ILE A 37 5.61 10.09 7.73
C ILE A 37 6.89 9.49 8.29
N ASP A 38 6.75 8.64 9.30
CA ASP A 38 7.86 7.93 9.95
C ASP A 38 7.98 6.50 9.43
N VAL A 39 6.87 5.86 9.08
CA VAL A 39 6.78 4.47 8.61
C VAL A 39 5.62 4.31 7.62
N VAL A 40 5.74 3.36 6.70
CA VAL A 40 4.70 3.06 5.70
C VAL A 40 4.11 1.69 6.01
N ILE A 41 2.78 1.58 5.94
CA ILE A 41 2.08 0.30 5.93
C ILE A 41 1.53 0.08 4.52
N GLU A 42 2.01 -0.96 3.85
CA GLU A 42 1.54 -1.32 2.51
C GLU A 42 0.65 -2.55 2.57
N ILE A 43 -0.55 -2.42 2.03
CA ILE A 43 -1.53 -3.51 1.98
C ILE A 43 -1.45 -4.18 0.60
N LEU A 44 -1.18 -5.48 0.63
CA LEU A 44 -1.13 -6.36 -0.55
C LEU A 44 -2.26 -7.40 -0.47
N ASP A 45 -2.59 -8.01 -1.59
CA ASP A 45 -3.48 -9.18 -1.63
C ASP A 45 -2.62 -10.45 -1.55
N ALA A 46 -2.84 -11.27 -0.52
CA ALA A 46 -2.07 -12.49 -0.25
C ALA A 46 -2.13 -13.50 -1.41
N ARG A 47 -3.16 -13.43 -2.26
CA ARG A 47 -3.31 -14.28 -3.45
C ARG A 47 -2.32 -13.94 -4.56
N ALA A 48 -1.86 -12.69 -4.64
CA ALA A 48 -0.82 -12.28 -5.59
C ALA A 48 0.00 -11.08 -5.06
N PRO A 49 0.88 -11.29 -4.05
CA PRO A 49 1.61 -10.20 -3.40
C PRO A 49 2.47 -9.39 -4.38
N ARG A 50 3.19 -10.06 -5.29
CA ARG A 50 3.99 -9.40 -6.33
C ARG A 50 3.16 -8.57 -7.29
N ALA A 51 2.02 -9.09 -7.76
CA ALA A 51 1.17 -8.38 -8.72
C ALA A 51 0.48 -7.16 -8.09
N THR A 52 0.18 -7.23 -6.80
CA THR A 52 -0.50 -6.16 -6.05
C THR A 52 0.45 -5.14 -5.42
N SER A 53 1.77 -5.42 -5.45
CA SER A 53 2.80 -4.44 -5.11
C SER A 53 2.89 -3.37 -6.19
N ASN A 54 3.21 -2.14 -5.79
CA ASN A 54 3.31 -1.01 -6.71
C ASN A 54 4.70 -0.38 -6.63
N SER A 55 5.61 -0.80 -7.51
CA SER A 55 6.97 -0.23 -7.58
C SER A 55 6.99 1.25 -7.98
N HIS A 56 5.91 1.78 -8.57
CA HIS A 56 5.81 3.21 -8.85
C HIS A 56 5.71 4.05 -7.56
N LEU A 57 5.27 3.44 -6.46
CA LEU A 57 5.28 4.11 -5.16
C LEU A 57 6.68 4.19 -4.55
N ASP A 58 7.64 3.38 -4.99
CA ASP A 58 8.98 3.33 -4.37
C ASP A 58 9.67 4.71 -4.41
N GLU A 59 9.57 5.43 -5.53
CA GLU A 59 10.10 6.80 -5.65
C GLU A 59 9.39 7.79 -4.70
N ALA A 60 8.07 7.66 -4.57
CA ALA A 60 7.28 8.53 -3.70
C ALA A 60 7.54 8.25 -2.22
N LEU A 61 7.70 6.98 -1.84
CA LEU A 61 7.89 6.52 -0.46
C LEU A 61 9.34 6.69 0.04
N GLY A 62 10.32 6.69 -0.87
CA GLY A 62 11.73 6.81 -0.55
C GLY A 62 12.25 5.65 0.31
N SER A 63 13.19 5.94 1.21
CA SER A 63 13.82 4.95 2.10
C SER A 63 13.06 4.70 3.42
N LYS A 64 11.79 5.10 3.50
CA LYS A 64 11.00 4.93 4.72
C LYS A 64 10.81 3.44 5.03
N PRO A 65 10.89 3.01 6.30
CA PRO A 65 10.64 1.63 6.65
C PRO A 65 9.21 1.23 6.24
N ARG A 66 9.08 0.03 5.68
CA ARG A 66 7.81 -0.51 5.16
C ARG A 66 7.41 -1.75 5.91
N VAL A 67 6.21 -1.75 6.47
CA VAL A 67 5.55 -2.96 6.97
C VAL A 67 4.56 -3.42 5.92
N LEU A 68 4.71 -4.65 5.45
CA LEU A 68 3.83 -5.25 4.44
C LEU A 68 2.72 -6.05 5.12
N VAL A 69 1.51 -5.93 4.60
CA VAL A 69 0.33 -6.66 5.09
C VAL A 69 -0.23 -7.50 3.96
N LEU A 70 -0.07 -8.82 4.04
CA LEU A 70 -0.65 -9.78 3.10
C LEU A 70 -2.11 -10.03 3.51
N ASN A 71 -3.01 -9.17 3.04
CA ASN A 71 -4.43 -9.21 3.37
C ASN A 71 -5.19 -10.24 2.52
N LYS A 72 -6.39 -10.61 2.97
CA LYS A 72 -7.26 -11.66 2.37
C LYS A 72 -6.59 -13.04 2.34
N SER A 73 -5.77 -13.30 3.36
CA SER A 73 -5.06 -14.58 3.48
C SER A 73 -5.97 -15.79 3.65
N ASP A 74 -7.22 -15.58 4.06
CA ASP A 74 -8.27 -16.61 4.07
C ASP A 74 -8.67 -17.09 2.67
N LEU A 75 -8.34 -16.33 1.63
CA LEU A 75 -8.60 -16.66 0.23
C LEU A 75 -7.34 -17.14 -0.51
N ALA A 76 -6.19 -17.16 0.17
CA ALA A 76 -4.90 -17.53 -0.41
C ALA A 76 -4.50 -18.95 0.04
N ASP A 77 -3.64 -19.59 -0.73
CA ASP A 77 -3.01 -20.84 -0.31
C ASP A 77 -2.07 -20.56 0.88
N ALA A 78 -2.20 -21.36 1.94
CA ALA A 78 -1.46 -21.15 3.19
C ALA A 78 0.05 -21.34 2.99
N ARG A 79 0.46 -22.37 2.24
CA ARG A 79 1.89 -22.66 1.99
C ARG A 79 2.53 -21.59 1.14
N ALA A 80 1.83 -21.12 0.10
CA ALA A 80 2.28 -20.02 -0.73
C ALA A 80 2.38 -18.71 0.08
N THR A 81 1.42 -18.47 0.99
CA THR A 81 1.44 -17.29 1.88
C THR A 81 2.67 -17.32 2.78
N GLU A 82 2.98 -18.45 3.41
CA GLU A 82 4.17 -18.65 4.24
C GLU A 82 5.46 -18.35 3.46
N ALA A 83 5.58 -18.91 2.24
CA ALA A 83 6.73 -18.64 1.37
C ALA A 83 6.86 -17.14 1.02
N TRP A 84 5.75 -16.41 0.87
CA TRP A 84 5.77 -14.97 0.67
C TRP A 84 6.16 -14.18 1.92
N LEU A 85 5.74 -14.63 3.12
CA LEU A 85 6.16 -14.01 4.38
C LEU A 85 7.69 -14.06 4.51
N ASP A 86 8.30 -15.22 4.21
CA ASP A 86 9.74 -15.41 4.24
C ASP A 86 10.45 -14.54 3.19
N ALA A 87 10.01 -14.62 1.94
CA ALA A 87 10.66 -13.93 0.82
C ALA A 87 10.59 -12.39 0.94
N LEU A 88 9.51 -11.86 1.49
CA LEU A 88 9.31 -10.41 1.65
C LEU A 88 9.82 -9.90 3.01
N GLY A 89 9.96 -10.79 4.00
CA GLY A 89 10.43 -10.47 5.35
C GLY A 89 11.81 -9.84 5.38
N THR A 90 12.72 -10.33 4.54
CA THR A 90 14.12 -9.88 4.51
C THR A 90 14.32 -8.48 3.93
N ALA A 91 13.41 -8.03 3.06
CA ALA A 91 13.53 -6.76 2.33
C ALA A 91 12.66 -5.64 2.91
N SER A 92 11.92 -5.91 3.98
CA SER A 92 10.96 -4.97 4.59
C SER A 92 11.23 -4.82 6.09
N ALA A 93 10.56 -3.87 6.73
CA ALA A 93 10.59 -3.72 8.19
C ALA A 93 9.69 -4.74 8.91
N GLY A 94 9.08 -5.66 8.16
CA GLY A 94 8.22 -6.74 8.66
C GLY A 94 7.08 -7.04 7.70
N VAL A 95 6.61 -8.28 7.73
CA VAL A 95 5.48 -8.76 6.91
C VAL A 95 4.50 -9.47 7.80
N VAL A 96 3.21 -9.19 7.62
CA VAL A 96 2.14 -9.77 8.43
C VAL A 96 1.08 -10.37 7.53
N GLN A 97 0.71 -11.61 7.82
CA GLN A 97 -0.49 -12.20 7.27
C GLN A 97 -1.74 -11.61 7.92
N ALA A 98 -2.74 -11.23 7.12
CA ALA A 98 -3.92 -10.57 7.64
C ALA A 98 -5.23 -11.04 7.00
N ASN A 99 -6.29 -10.88 7.77
CA ASN A 99 -7.66 -10.76 7.27
C ASN A 99 -8.24 -9.49 7.93
N CYS A 100 -8.10 -8.36 7.24
CA CYS A 100 -8.53 -7.06 7.72
C CYS A 100 -10.05 -6.98 7.86
N GLN A 101 -10.83 -7.79 7.13
CA GLN A 101 -12.27 -7.84 7.35
C GLN A 101 -12.61 -8.46 8.70
N ARG A 102 -11.86 -9.47 9.15
CA ARG A 102 -12.04 -10.13 10.46
C ARG A 102 -11.16 -9.54 11.58
N GLY A 103 -10.24 -8.63 11.24
CA GLY A 103 -9.34 -7.96 12.18
C GLY A 103 -8.06 -8.74 12.54
N MET A 104 -7.81 -9.88 11.89
CA MET A 104 -6.57 -10.66 12.03
C MET A 104 -5.40 -9.87 11.44
N GLY A 105 -4.23 -9.90 12.10
CA GLY A 105 -2.99 -9.26 11.63
C GLY A 105 -2.91 -7.74 11.84
N VAL A 106 -4.04 -7.04 12.07
CA VAL A 106 -4.06 -5.57 12.17
C VAL A 106 -3.24 -5.05 13.35
N LYS A 107 -3.38 -5.66 14.53
CA LYS A 107 -2.62 -5.24 15.74
C LYS A 107 -1.12 -5.49 15.57
N GLU A 108 -0.77 -6.61 14.96
CA GLU A 108 0.61 -7.00 14.71
C GLU A 108 1.28 -6.04 13.72
N ALA A 109 0.60 -5.70 12.62
CA ALA A 109 1.08 -4.71 11.66
C ALA A 109 1.33 -3.34 12.30
N ILE A 110 0.43 -2.85 13.15
CA ILE A 110 0.62 -1.60 13.90
C ILE A 110 1.84 -1.72 14.84
N SER A 111 1.97 -2.83 15.56
CA SER A 111 3.10 -3.04 16.47
C SER A 111 4.45 -3.10 15.75
N LEU A 112 4.52 -3.75 14.58
CA LEU A 112 5.72 -3.74 13.74
C LEU A 112 6.01 -2.33 13.22
N ALA A 113 4.99 -1.59 12.81
CA ALA A 113 5.16 -0.21 12.35
C ALA A 113 5.70 0.69 13.46
N GLU A 114 5.18 0.56 14.69
CA GLU A 114 5.70 1.29 15.86
C GLU A 114 7.16 0.94 16.15
N LYS A 115 7.52 -0.35 16.11
CA LYS A 115 8.91 -0.80 16.27
C LYS A 115 9.81 -0.17 15.20
N ALA A 116 9.42 -0.25 13.93
CA ALA A 116 10.18 0.29 12.82
C ALA A 116 10.33 1.83 12.90
N ALA A 117 9.27 2.53 13.30
CA ALA A 117 9.30 3.97 13.49
C ALA A 117 10.24 4.38 14.64
N ARG A 118 10.29 3.62 15.73
CA ARG A 118 11.23 3.84 16.84
C ARG A 118 12.69 3.71 16.41
N PHE A 119 13.03 2.69 15.62
CA PHE A 119 14.41 2.52 15.13
C PHE A 119 14.88 3.69 14.27
N THR A 120 14.01 4.25 13.42
CA THR A 120 14.36 5.45 12.63
C THR A 120 14.34 6.75 13.42
N GLY A 121 13.74 6.77 14.61
CA GLY A 121 13.59 7.98 15.44
C GLY A 121 14.72 8.23 16.44
N GLN A 122 15.64 7.28 16.61
CA GLN A 122 16.78 7.43 17.52
C GLN A 122 17.91 8.28 16.93
N GLU A 123 17.90 8.54 15.62
CA GLU A 123 18.84 9.45 14.95
C GLU A 123 18.37 10.91 15.08
N GLY A 124 18.65 11.52 16.23
CA GLY A 124 19.02 12.94 16.28
C GLY A 124 17.95 14.00 16.59
N ASP A 125 16.69 13.66 16.89
CA ASP A 125 15.66 14.70 17.06
C ASP A 125 14.84 14.56 18.36
N ARG A 126 15.18 15.34 19.39
CA ARG A 126 14.48 15.41 20.69
C ARG A 126 12.99 15.80 20.53
N GLU A 127 12.61 16.44 19.43
CA GLU A 127 11.24 16.82 19.14
C GLU A 127 10.36 15.64 18.71
N ARG A 128 10.97 14.61 18.07
CA ARG A 128 10.28 13.38 17.66
C ARG A 128 9.79 12.56 18.86
N CYS A 129 10.42 12.70 20.02
CA CYS A 129 10.01 12.03 21.26
C CYS A 129 8.69 12.54 21.86
N ARG A 130 8.19 13.70 21.42
CA ARG A 130 6.97 14.34 22.00
C ARG A 130 5.71 14.13 21.17
N ARG A 131 5.81 13.56 19.96
CA ARG A 131 4.66 13.33 19.07
C ARG A 131 4.43 11.85 18.81
N ARG A 132 3.21 11.50 18.43
CA ARG A 132 2.89 10.17 17.88
C ARG A 132 3.67 9.97 16.58
N PHE A 133 4.10 8.72 16.34
CA PHE A 133 4.57 8.29 15.04
C PHE A 133 3.44 8.42 14.01
N ARG A 134 3.81 8.83 12.81
CA ARG A 134 2.90 9.02 11.69
C ARG A 134 3.13 7.92 10.69
N THR A 135 2.07 7.17 10.39
CA THR A 135 2.07 6.17 9.34
C THR A 135 1.13 6.56 8.21
N VAL A 136 1.42 6.09 7.00
CA VAL A 136 0.52 6.17 5.86
C VAL A 136 0.15 4.75 5.43
N VAL A 137 -1.11 4.53 5.06
CA VAL A 137 -1.54 3.25 4.48
C VAL A 137 -1.59 3.39 2.96
N VAL A 138 -0.85 2.54 2.26
CA VAL A 138 -0.76 2.54 0.79
C VAL A 138 -1.09 1.18 0.19
N GLY A 139 -1.32 1.15 -1.12
CA GLY A 139 -1.65 -0.05 -1.88
C GLY A 139 -2.66 0.23 -3.00
N ILE A 140 -2.74 -0.66 -3.97
CA ILE A 140 -3.65 -0.54 -5.11
C ILE A 140 -5.13 -0.58 -4.67
N PRO A 141 -6.11 -0.17 -5.50
CA PRO A 141 -7.52 -0.32 -5.19
C PRO A 141 -7.93 -1.75 -4.78
N ASN A 142 -8.95 -1.87 -3.95
CA ASN A 142 -9.60 -3.15 -3.57
C ASN A 142 -8.74 -4.20 -2.81
N VAL A 143 -7.49 -3.92 -2.46
CA VAL A 143 -6.67 -4.80 -1.58
C VAL A 143 -7.14 -4.82 -0.12
N GLY A 144 -7.99 -3.88 0.30
CA GLY A 144 -8.56 -3.83 1.65
C GLY A 144 -7.98 -2.77 2.59
N LYS A 145 -7.41 -1.68 2.06
CA LYS A 145 -6.93 -0.52 2.84
C LYS A 145 -8.00 0.04 3.79
N SER A 146 -9.20 0.34 3.29
CA SER A 146 -10.28 0.88 4.12
C SER A 146 -10.72 -0.10 5.20
N SER A 147 -10.70 -1.41 4.93
CA SER A 147 -10.96 -2.43 5.97
C SER A 147 -9.87 -2.41 7.05
N PHE A 148 -8.60 -2.29 6.67
CA PHE A 148 -7.49 -2.16 7.62
C PHE A 148 -7.63 -0.90 8.48
N ILE A 149 -7.86 0.26 7.86
CA ILE A 149 -8.01 1.55 8.53
C ILE A 149 -9.20 1.52 9.50
N ASN A 150 -10.36 1.03 9.04
CA ASN A 150 -11.56 0.95 9.87
C ASN A 150 -11.38 -0.01 11.05
N ARG A 151 -10.65 -1.11 10.88
CA ARG A 151 -10.31 -1.99 12.01
C ARG A 151 -9.32 -1.34 12.97
N ALA A 152 -8.30 -0.66 12.47
CA ALA A 152 -7.32 0.05 13.29
C ALA A 152 -7.99 1.16 14.13
N ALA A 153 -8.82 1.99 13.50
CA ALA A 153 -9.53 3.09 14.15
C ALA A 153 -10.57 2.64 15.19
N ARG A 154 -11.36 1.60 14.88
CA ARG A 154 -12.33 1.06 15.85
C ARG A 154 -11.64 0.51 17.09
N ARG A 155 -10.45 -0.08 16.95
CA ARG A 155 -9.68 -0.62 18.08
C ARG A 155 -9.12 0.45 18.99
N SER A 156 -8.76 1.62 18.46
CA SER A 156 -8.29 2.75 19.26
C SER A 156 -9.43 3.56 19.91
N GLY A 157 -10.69 3.20 19.65
CA GLY A 157 -11.85 4.00 20.07
C GLY A 157 -12.03 5.28 19.25
N ALA A 158 -11.25 5.47 18.17
CA ALA A 158 -11.40 6.61 17.29
C ALA A 158 -12.72 6.48 16.50
N LYS A 159 -13.51 7.56 16.50
CA LYS A 159 -14.71 7.65 15.65
C LYS A 159 -14.27 7.78 14.19
N THR A 160 -14.16 6.66 13.48
CA THR A 160 -14.13 6.67 12.01
C THR A 160 -15.47 7.19 11.50
N GLY A 161 -15.48 8.45 11.05
CA GLY A 161 -16.65 9.11 10.48
C GLY A 161 -16.84 8.75 9.01
N ASP A 162 -17.11 7.49 8.69
CA ASP A 162 -17.46 7.08 7.32
C ASP A 162 -18.93 7.40 7.05
N ARG A 163 -19.21 8.57 6.48
CA ARG A 163 -20.37 8.74 5.59
C ARG A 163 -19.88 8.59 4.15
N PRO A 164 -20.38 7.61 3.37
CA PRO A 164 -20.10 7.53 1.95
C PRO A 164 -20.45 8.87 1.27
N GLY A 165 -19.54 9.43 0.47
CA GLY A 165 -19.80 10.60 -0.38
C GLY A 165 -19.34 11.97 0.14
N VAL A 166 -18.60 12.07 1.24
CA VAL A 166 -18.01 13.36 1.67
C VAL A 166 -16.52 13.19 2.02
N THR A 167 -15.64 13.53 1.09
CA THR A 167 -14.20 13.61 1.35
C THR A 167 -13.91 14.88 2.15
N ARG A 168 -13.81 14.77 3.48
CA ARG A 168 -13.26 15.86 4.31
C ARG A 168 -11.73 15.91 4.16
N ALA A 169 -11.13 17.06 4.47
CA ALA A 169 -9.69 17.30 4.40
C ALA A 169 -8.88 16.18 5.10
N LYS A 170 -7.63 15.95 4.70
CA LYS A 170 -6.75 14.89 5.25
C LYS A 170 -6.76 14.89 6.79
N GLN A 171 -7.38 13.89 7.41
CA GLN A 171 -7.42 13.74 8.87
C GLN A 171 -6.46 12.64 9.31
N TRP A 172 -5.65 12.94 10.32
CA TRP A 172 -4.87 11.93 11.03
C TRP A 172 -5.77 11.16 11.98
N ILE A 173 -5.79 9.84 11.85
CA ILE A 173 -6.57 8.94 12.68
C ILE A 173 -5.65 8.34 13.73
N VAL A 174 -5.91 8.57 15.01
CA VAL A 174 -5.15 7.93 16.09
C VAL A 174 -5.50 6.44 16.10
N VAL A 175 -4.50 5.57 15.90
CA VAL A 175 -4.68 4.11 15.85
C VAL A 175 -4.06 3.39 17.04
N SER A 176 -3.19 4.07 17.79
CA SER A 176 -2.66 3.61 19.07
C SER A 176 -2.20 4.81 19.94
N PRO A 177 -1.85 4.58 21.22
CA PRO A 177 -1.22 5.59 22.06
C PRO A 177 0.05 6.23 21.47
N GLU A 178 0.72 5.55 20.53
CA GLU A 178 1.98 6.01 19.94
C GLU A 178 1.89 6.32 18.45
N MET A 179 0.78 5.99 17.78
CA MET A 179 0.69 6.08 16.33
C MET A 179 -0.60 6.73 15.84
N GLU A 180 -0.44 7.59 14.84
CA GLU A 180 -1.50 8.15 14.02
C GLU A 180 -1.30 7.80 12.54
N MET A 181 -2.40 7.69 11.81
CA MET A 181 -2.47 7.12 10.49
C MET A 181 -3.13 8.09 9.52
N LEU A 182 -2.50 8.28 8.36
CA LEU A 182 -3.07 8.99 7.23
C LEU A 182 -3.73 7.99 6.28
N ASP A 183 -5.01 8.22 5.99
CA ASP A 183 -5.73 7.52 4.92
C ASP A 183 -5.32 8.08 3.55
N THR A 184 -5.12 7.17 2.58
CA THR A 184 -4.84 7.53 1.19
C THR A 184 -5.69 6.71 0.24
N PRO A 185 -6.17 7.31 -0.87
CA PRO A 185 -6.87 6.56 -1.90
C PRO A 185 -5.97 5.47 -2.50
N GLY A 186 -6.59 4.45 -3.11
CA GLY A 186 -5.82 3.43 -3.82
C GLY A 186 -5.08 4.01 -5.03
N ILE A 187 -3.79 3.68 -5.15
CA ILE A 187 -2.95 4.15 -6.25
C ILE A 187 -2.52 2.96 -7.08
N MET A 188 -2.95 2.93 -8.34
CA MET A 188 -2.47 1.98 -9.33
C MET A 188 -1.12 2.43 -9.90
N PRO A 189 -0.29 1.53 -10.41
CA PRO A 189 0.80 1.91 -11.31
C PRO A 189 0.22 2.57 -12.57
N PRO A 190 0.93 3.53 -13.20
CA PRO A 190 0.44 4.22 -14.39
C PRO A 190 0.30 3.32 -15.62
N ARG A 191 1.03 2.21 -15.61
CA ARG A 191 1.08 1.24 -16.69
C ARG A 191 1.40 -0.13 -16.10
N VAL A 192 0.72 -1.14 -16.62
CA VAL A 192 0.99 -2.56 -16.35
C VAL A 192 1.28 -3.21 -17.70
N ASP A 193 2.54 -3.49 -17.99
CA ASP A 193 2.96 -4.04 -19.29
C ASP A 193 2.92 -5.57 -19.32
N ASP A 194 3.05 -6.23 -18.16
CA ASP A 194 3.05 -7.69 -18.04
C ASP A 194 1.60 -8.23 -18.10
N PRO A 195 1.22 -9.01 -19.13
CA PRO A 195 -0.12 -9.58 -19.23
C PRO A 195 -0.49 -10.49 -18.06
N ALA A 196 0.48 -11.17 -17.45
CA ALA A 196 0.23 -12.04 -16.30
C ALA A 196 -0.14 -11.21 -15.06
N VAL A 197 0.54 -10.07 -14.85
CA VAL A 197 0.20 -9.13 -13.77
C VAL A 197 -1.17 -8.52 -14.02
N TRP A 198 -1.48 -8.12 -15.26
CA TRP A 198 -2.79 -7.59 -15.62
C TRP A 198 -3.90 -8.61 -15.35
N PHE A 199 -3.71 -9.86 -15.79
CA PHE A 199 -4.66 -10.93 -15.58
C PHE A 199 -4.89 -11.22 -14.09
N ALA A 200 -3.82 -11.21 -13.28
CA ALA A 200 -3.93 -11.36 -11.84
C ALA A 200 -4.74 -10.22 -11.22
N LEU A 201 -4.44 -8.97 -11.57
CA LEU A 201 -5.16 -7.79 -11.07
C LEU A 201 -6.65 -7.82 -11.42
N ALA A 202 -6.99 -8.19 -12.66
CA ALA A 202 -8.38 -8.35 -13.09
C ALA A 202 -9.09 -9.48 -12.32
N SER A 203 -8.43 -10.63 -12.17
CA SER A 203 -8.96 -11.79 -11.43
C SER A 203 -9.21 -11.50 -9.94
N LEU A 204 -8.45 -10.56 -9.37
CA LEU A 204 -8.59 -10.12 -7.99
C LEU A 204 -9.63 -9.00 -7.80
N GLY A 205 -10.17 -8.45 -8.90
CA GLY A 205 -11.09 -7.32 -8.91
C GLY A 205 -10.42 -5.99 -8.54
N CYS A 206 -9.13 -5.83 -8.84
CA CYS A 206 -8.37 -4.61 -8.60
C CYS A 206 -8.48 -3.58 -9.74
N ILE A 207 -8.88 -4.03 -10.93
CA ILE A 207 -9.09 -3.23 -12.15
C ILE A 207 -10.41 -3.60 -12.83
#